data_AF-A0A2N9NTZ7-F1
#
_entry.id   AF-A0A2N9NTZ7-F1
#
_cell.length_a   1.000
_cell.length_b   1.000
_cell.length_c   1.000
_cell.angle_alpha   90.00
_cell.angle_beta   90.00
_cell.angle_gamma   90.00
#
_symmetry.space_group_name_H-M   'P 1'
#
loop_
_entity.id
_entity.type
_entity.pdbx_description
1 polymer ?
#
loop_
_entity_poly.entity_id
_entity_poly.type
_entity_poly.pdbx_seq_one_letter_code
_entity_poly.pdbx_strand_id
1 'polypeptide(L)'
;MGLVSTSLLGCATPGWPYDDAKVAMIKKDVTTEGELLEWFGPASTRAMGPDGTKTLRWSFAAAEGRATRSSGRLEVRLGPDGKVTTYSGSAGSK
;
A
#
# COMPACT_ATOMS: atom_id res chain seq x y z
N MET A 1 11.30 -15.58 -41.43
CA MET A 1 11.43 -15.92 -39.99
C MET A 1 11.31 -14.64 -39.20
N GLY A 2 10.10 -14.34 -38.70
CA GLY A 2 9.81 -13.13 -37.94
C GLY A 2 10.07 -13.38 -36.45
N LEU A 3 11.08 -12.71 -35.89
CA LEU A 3 11.30 -12.64 -34.45
C LEU A 3 10.44 -11.50 -33.91
N VAL A 4 9.16 -11.78 -33.66
CA VAL A 4 8.31 -10.92 -32.82
C VAL A 4 8.73 -11.18 -31.38
N SER A 5 9.73 -10.44 -30.91
CA SER A 5 10.06 -10.38 -29.49
C SER A 5 8.99 -9.57 -28.78
N THR A 6 7.98 -10.26 -28.26
CA THR A 6 7.01 -9.72 -27.32
C THR A 6 7.74 -9.48 -26.01
N SER A 7 8.45 -8.36 -25.88
CA SER A 7 8.96 -7.89 -24.61
C SER A 7 7.75 -7.65 -23.71
N LEU A 8 7.50 -8.58 -22.77
CA LEU A 8 6.65 -8.31 -21.63
C LEU A 8 7.25 -7.09 -20.92
N LEU A 9 6.67 -5.91 -21.18
CA LEU A 9 6.74 -4.77 -20.28
C LEU A 9 6.07 -5.22 -18.99
N GLY A 10 6.83 -5.93 -18.16
CA GLY A 10 6.54 -6.05 -16.75
C GLY A 10 6.38 -4.61 -16.27
N CYS A 11 5.13 -4.22 -16.01
CA CYS A 11 4.83 -2.96 -15.40
C CYS A 11 5.45 -3.06 -14.01
N ALA A 12 6.73 -2.68 -13.89
CA ALA A 12 7.37 -2.42 -12.63
C ALA A 12 6.63 -1.23 -12.08
N THR A 13 5.49 -1.49 -11.43
CA THR A 13 4.68 -0.47 -10.79
C THR A 13 5.66 0.21 -9.85
N PRO A 14 6.05 1.47 -10.11
CA PRO A 14 7.02 2.15 -9.26
C PRO A 14 6.48 2.05 -7.85
N GLY A 15 7.23 1.39 -6.97
CA GLY A 15 6.85 1.27 -5.58
C GLY A 15 6.67 2.68 -5.07
N TRP A 16 5.43 3.04 -4.71
CA TRP A 16 5.16 4.37 -4.19
C TRP A 16 6.09 4.61 -2.99
N PRO A 17 6.72 5.78 -2.87
CA PRO A 17 7.48 6.09 -1.66
C PRO A 17 6.51 6.17 -0.48
N TYR A 18 6.98 5.81 0.72
CA TYR A 18 6.22 6.05 1.94
C TYR A 18 6.01 7.55 2.11
N ASP A 19 4.77 7.96 2.37
CA ASP A 19 4.38 9.36 2.48
C ASP A 19 3.62 9.58 3.80
N ASP A 20 4.32 10.07 4.81
CA ASP A 20 3.77 10.38 6.13
C ASP A 20 2.61 11.38 6.06
N ALA A 21 2.63 12.31 5.10
CA ALA A 21 1.57 13.31 4.96
C ALA A 21 0.25 12.64 4.52
N LYS A 22 0.31 11.71 3.57
CA LYS A 22 -0.86 10.91 3.18
C LYS A 22 -1.34 10.01 4.31
N VAL A 23 -0.44 9.42 5.10
CA VAL A 23 -0.81 8.61 6.26
C VAL A 23 -1.53 9.46 7.31
N ALA A 24 -1.08 10.70 7.54
CA ALA A 24 -1.73 11.64 8.46
C ALA A 24 -3.12 12.10 7.98
N MET A 25 -3.41 11.99 6.68
CA MET A 25 -4.75 12.28 6.13
C MET A 25 -5.77 11.17 6.39
N ILE A 26 -5.34 9.96 6.78
CA ILE A 26 -6.25 8.84 7.05
C ILE A 26 -7.11 9.16 8.27
N LYS A 27 -8.42 9.24 8.03
CA LYS A 27 -9.43 9.52 9.05
C LYS A 27 -10.27 8.27 9.33
N LYS A 28 -10.34 7.89 10.60
CA LYS A 28 -11.19 6.81 11.07
C LYS A 28 -12.67 7.11 10.76
N ASP A 29 -13.41 6.11 10.29
CA ASP A 29 -14.82 6.19 9.88
C ASP A 29 -15.13 7.18 8.73
N VAL A 30 -14.10 7.67 8.05
CA VAL A 30 -14.25 8.60 6.92
C VAL A 30 -13.53 8.05 5.69
N THR A 31 -12.25 7.72 5.83
CA THR A 31 -11.45 7.20 4.72
C THR A 31 -11.94 5.82 4.31
N THR A 32 -12.10 5.61 3.01
CA THR A 32 -12.59 4.35 2.41
C THR A 32 -11.45 3.52 1.81
N GLU A 33 -11.71 2.23 1.52
CA GLU A 33 -10.78 1.39 0.74
C GLU A 33 -10.38 2.04 -0.59
N GLY A 34 -11.32 2.66 -1.30
CA GLY A 34 -11.08 3.32 -2.58
C GLY A 34 -10.05 4.45 -2.46
N GLU A 35 -10.25 5.38 -1.53
CA GLU A 35 -9.32 6.49 -1.30
C GLU A 35 -7.91 5.99 -0.94
N LEU A 36 -7.80 4.94 -0.12
CA LEU A 36 -6.49 4.36 0.23
C LEU A 36 -5.78 3.80 -1.00
N LEU A 37 -6.51 3.12 -1.87
CA LEU A 37 -5.97 2.55 -3.11
C LEU A 37 -5.61 3.65 -4.12
N GLU A 38 -6.32 4.78 -4.12
CA GLU A 38 -5.95 5.95 -4.92
C GLU A 38 -4.70 6.66 -4.38
N TRP A 39 -4.57 6.78 -3.05
CA TRP A 39 -3.46 7.53 -2.43
C TRP A 39 -2.15 6.74 -2.38
N PHE A 40 -2.23 5.46 -2.02
CA PHE A 40 -1.07 4.59 -1.78
C PHE A 40 -0.88 3.54 -2.90
N GLY A 41 -1.80 3.48 -3.85
CA GLY A 41 -1.80 2.45 -4.87
C GLY A 41 -2.30 1.09 -4.35
N PRO A 42 -2.15 0.02 -5.16
CA PRO A 42 -2.60 -1.30 -4.78
C PRO A 42 -1.89 -1.80 -3.52
N ALA A 43 -2.67 -2.26 -2.54
CA ALA A 43 -2.13 -2.87 -1.33
C ALA A 43 -1.30 -4.12 -1.65
N SER A 44 -0.14 -4.25 -1.01
CA SER A 44 0.75 -5.40 -1.12
C SER A 44 0.13 -6.68 -0.55
N THR A 45 -0.73 -6.55 0.46
CA THR A 45 -1.47 -7.67 1.02
C THR A 45 -2.89 -7.22 1.32
N ARG A 46 -3.87 -8.07 0.98
CA ARG A 46 -5.27 -7.90 1.37
C ARG A 46 -5.73 -9.17 2.06
N ALA A 47 -6.27 -9.04 3.26
CA ALA A 47 -6.84 -10.14 4.02
C ALA A 47 -8.26 -9.78 4.44
N MET A 48 -9.18 -10.73 4.33
CA MET A 48 -10.54 -10.59 4.84
C MET A 48 -10.67 -11.49 6.07
N GLY A 49 -11.08 -10.90 7.18
CA GLY A 49 -11.37 -11.61 8.42
C GLY A 49 -12.77 -12.25 8.39
N PRO A 50 -13.01 -13.27 9.22
CA PRO A 50 -14.32 -13.93 9.33
C PRO A 50 -15.43 -12.99 9.80
N ASP A 51 -15.07 -11.92 10.52
CA ASP A 51 -16.01 -10.91 11.04
C ASP A 51 -16.41 -9.84 9.99
N GLY A 52 -16.04 -10.04 8.72
CA GLY A 52 -16.26 -9.07 7.64
C GLY A 52 -15.27 -7.89 7.63
N THR A 53 -14.33 -7.86 8.57
CA THR A 53 -13.25 -6.85 8.57
C THR A 53 -12.25 -7.12 7.45
N LYS A 54 -11.69 -6.07 6.87
CA LYS A 54 -10.62 -6.18 5.87
C LYS A 54 -9.33 -5.60 6.43
N THR A 55 -8.21 -6.20 6.08
CA THR A 55 -6.88 -5.68 6.42
C THR A 55 -6.10 -5.49 5.13
N LEU A 56 -5.69 -4.25 4.88
CA LEU A 56 -4.86 -3.84 3.76
C LEU A 56 -3.48 -3.49 4.29
N ARG A 57 -2.44 -4.00 3.64
CA ARG A 57 -1.06 -3.73 4.01
C ARG A 57 -0.25 -3.28 2.81
N TRP A 58 0.48 -2.19 2.97
CA TRP A 58 1.43 -1.67 2.00
C TRP A 58 2.84 -1.80 2.56
N SER A 59 3.73 -2.35 1.74
CA SER A 59 5.16 -2.40 1.98
C SER A 59 5.83 -1.47 0.99
N PHE A 60 6.41 -0.38 1.47
CA PHE A 60 7.04 0.62 0.62
C PHE A 60 8.53 0.29 0.45
N ALA A 61 9.03 0.41 -0.78
CA ALA A 61 10.44 0.17 -1.09
C ALA A 61 11.27 1.42 -0.75
N ALA A 62 12.48 1.24 -0.24
CA ALA A 62 13.41 2.35 -0.09
C ALA A 62 13.80 2.86 -1.47
N ALA A 63 13.79 4.18 -1.65
CA ALA A 63 14.26 4.81 -2.87
C ALA A 63 15.66 4.28 -3.21
N GLU A 64 15.84 3.83 -4.44
CA GLU A 64 17.08 3.20 -4.93
C GLU A 64 18.30 4.06 -4.58
N GLY A 65 19.28 3.47 -3.90
CA GLY A 65 20.55 4.12 -3.55
C GLY A 65 21.05 3.83 -2.13
N ARG A 66 20.21 3.28 -1.25
CA ARG A 66 20.65 2.78 0.06
C ARG A 66 20.13 1.36 0.27
N ALA A 67 20.94 0.39 -0.11
CA ALA A 67 20.75 -0.99 0.29
C ALA A 67 20.63 -1.03 1.83
N THR A 68 19.64 -1.77 2.33
CA THR A 68 19.23 -1.93 3.73
C THR A 68 18.17 -0.92 4.22
N ARG A 69 17.09 -1.50 4.76
CA ARG A 69 15.88 -0.92 5.39
C ARG A 69 14.71 -0.70 4.44
N SER A 70 13.69 -1.56 4.56
CA SER A 70 12.34 -1.27 4.10
C SER A 70 11.93 0.12 4.58
N SER A 71 11.54 1.01 3.68
CA SER A 71 11.36 2.45 3.99
C SER A 71 10.04 2.78 4.66
N GLY A 72 9.09 1.84 4.71
CA GLY A 72 7.92 1.98 5.56
C GLY A 72 6.92 0.85 5.37
N ARG A 73 6.06 0.69 6.37
CA ARG A 73 4.89 -0.18 6.30
C ARG A 73 3.66 0.60 6.73
N LEU A 74 2.58 0.47 5.97
CA LEU A 74 1.25 0.91 6.37
C LEU A 74 0.36 -0.32 6.48
N GLU A 75 -0.30 -0.48 7.61
CA GLU A 75 -1.38 -1.44 7.80
C GLU A 75 -2.65 -0.67 8.11
N VAL A 76 -3.73 -0.99 7.40
CA VAL A 76 -5.04 -0.37 7.61
C VAL A 76 -6.05 -1.48 7.74
N ARG A 77 -6.86 -1.39 8.78
CA ARG A 77 -8.01 -2.25 9.03
C ARG A 77 -9.27 -1.50 8.70
N LEU A 78 -10.15 -2.14 7.94
CA LEU A 78 -11.45 -1.63 7.57
C LEU A 78 -12.54 -2.45 8.22
N GLY A 79 -13.62 -1.77 8.58
CA GLY A 79 -14.84 -2.38 9.05
C GLY A 79 -15.61 -3.08 7.91
N PRO A 80 -16.66 -3.83 8.25
CA PRO A 80 -17.55 -4.44 7.26
C PRO A 80 -18.26 -3.40 6.37
N ASP A 81 -18.34 -2.16 6.82
CA ASP A 81 -18.84 -0.99 6.08
C ASP A 81 -17.85 -0.45 5.03
N GLY A 82 -16.61 -0.96 5.01
CA GLY A 82 -15.59 -0.59 4.03
C GLY A 82 -14.81 0.69 4.37
N LYS A 83 -14.98 1.25 5.57
CA LYS A 83 -14.19 2.40 6.05
C LYS A 83 -13.11 2.00 7.04
N VAL A 84 -12.12 2.87 7.20
CA VAL A 84 -11.01 2.68 8.15
C VAL A 84 -11.51 2.65 9.59
N THR A 85 -11.22 1.56 10.29
CA THR A 85 -11.42 1.43 11.74
C THR A 85 -10.13 1.67 12.52
N THR A 86 -9.01 1.17 12.00
CA THR A 86 -7.68 1.35 12.61
C THR A 86 -6.63 1.43 11.52
N TYR A 87 -5.57 2.21 11.75
CA TYR A 87 -4.39 2.18 10.89
C TYR A 87 -3.11 2.25 11.73
N SER A 88 -2.01 1.77 11.16
CA SER A 88 -0.68 1.81 11.76
C SER A 88 0.34 1.97 10.65
N GLY A 89 0.95 3.15 10.60
CA GLY A 89 2.05 3.48 9.71
C GLY A 89 3.36 3.53 10.48
N SER A 90 4.42 2.98 9.91
CA SER A 90 5.78 3.15 10.41
C SER A 90 6.70 3.49 9.25
N ALA A 91 7.34 4.65 9.30
CA ALA A 91 8.49 4.96 8.47
C ALA A 91 9.65 4.07 8.94
N GLY A 92 10.41 3.49 8.01
CA GLY A 92 11.64 2.78 8.37
C GLY A 92 12.67 3.78 8.90
N SER A 93 12.80 3.89 10.22
CA SER A 93 13.76 4.81 10.85
C SER A 93 15.19 4.58 10.37
N LYS A 94 15.95 5.67 10.21
CA LYS A 94 17.36 5.75 9.79
C LYS A 94 18.34 5.21 10.83
#